data_AF-A0A4Q3ADA4-F1
#
_entry.id   AF-A0A4Q3ADA4-F1
#
_cell.length_a   1.000
_cell.length_b   1.000
_cell.length_c   1.000
_cell.angle_alpha   90.00
_cell.angle_beta   90.00
_cell.angle_gamma   90.00
#
_symmetry.space_group_name_H-M   'P 1'
#
loop_
_entity.id
_entity.type
_entity.pdbx_description
1 polymer ?
#
loop_
_entity_poly.entity_id
_entity_poly.type
_entity_poly.pdbx_seq_one_letter_code
_entity_poly.pdbx_strand_id
1 'polypeptide(L)'
;MDTGRGFDDRPDTDHDDIGVSDSGASEHRLNIGSDERRMHVRAYNHWVSLLHGRAYPSIEDLNPGKIADFGPHSVLLDFSKGVENPAIRYLGGSLREECGVTADITYVAEVPSRSLLSRLTDHYLQIIANRAPIGFEAEFVGQRGHNTLYR
;
A
#
# COMPACT_ATOMS: atom_id res chain seq x y z
N MET A 1 -41.51 69.67 -14.86
CA MET A 1 -42.83 68.99 -14.82
C MET A 1 -42.68 67.72 -14.00
N ASP A 2 -43.79 67.13 -13.56
CA ASP A 2 -43.84 65.94 -12.70
C ASP A 2 -43.96 64.64 -13.54
N THR A 3 -44.16 63.50 -12.86
CA THR A 3 -44.26 62.09 -13.31
C THR A 3 -42.92 61.37 -13.47
N GLY A 4 -42.72 60.16 -12.94
CA GLY A 4 -43.64 59.35 -12.10
C GLY A 4 -42.94 58.21 -11.34
N ARG A 5 -43.66 57.60 -10.38
CA ARG A 5 -43.17 56.59 -9.41
C ARG A 5 -43.01 55.16 -9.98
N GLY A 6 -42.12 54.38 -9.37
CA GLY A 6 -42.06 52.91 -9.30
C GLY A 6 -41.26 52.51 -8.03
N PHE A 7 -41.50 51.35 -7.39
CA PHE A 7 -41.05 51.04 -6.01
C PHE A 7 -40.78 49.53 -5.79
N ASP A 8 -40.10 49.09 -4.71
CA ASP A 8 -39.38 49.87 -3.66
C ASP A 8 -37.83 49.80 -3.73
N ASP A 9 -37.09 48.71 -3.46
CA ASP A 9 -37.46 47.40 -2.89
C ASP A 9 -36.24 46.71 -2.22
N ARG A 10 -36.45 45.62 -1.44
CA ARG A 10 -35.44 45.10 -0.46
C ARG A 10 -35.54 43.56 -0.23
N PRO A 11 -34.57 42.88 0.45
CA PRO A 11 -33.42 43.39 1.21
C PRO A 11 -32.07 42.69 0.90
N ASP A 12 -31.08 42.96 1.76
CA ASP A 12 -29.76 42.33 1.83
C ASP A 12 -29.82 40.80 2.03
N THR A 13 -28.88 40.08 1.40
CA THR A 13 -27.99 39.07 2.03
C THR A 13 -26.93 38.72 0.99
N ASP A 14 -25.85 39.51 0.92
CA ASP A 14 -24.64 39.06 0.23
C ASP A 14 -23.95 38.08 1.18
N HIS A 15 -24.06 36.78 0.86
CA HIS A 15 -23.58 35.71 1.71
C HIS A 15 -22.07 35.59 1.51
N ASP A 16 -21.28 35.92 2.54
CA ASP A 16 -19.87 35.52 2.61
C ASP A 16 -19.81 33.98 2.63
N ASP A 17 -19.83 33.38 1.44
CA ASP A 17 -19.67 31.94 1.24
C ASP A 17 -18.23 31.57 1.56
N ILE A 18 -18.01 31.24 2.84
CA ILE A 18 -16.71 30.82 3.36
C ILE A 18 -16.33 29.51 2.66
N GLY A 19 -15.58 29.65 1.56
CA GLY A 19 -15.10 28.54 0.75
C GLY A 19 -14.27 27.56 1.58
N VAL A 20 -14.94 26.53 2.12
CA VAL A 20 -14.33 25.49 2.95
C VAL A 20 -13.32 24.72 2.12
N SER A 21 -12.06 24.84 2.49
CA SER A 21 -10.92 24.41 1.68
C SER A 21 -10.65 22.89 1.75
N ASP A 22 -11.46 22.10 1.02
CA ASP A 22 -11.16 20.67 0.73
C ASP A 22 -9.84 20.49 -0.06
N SER A 23 -9.20 21.58 -0.49
CA SER A 23 -7.84 21.61 -1.07
C SER A 23 -6.86 20.72 -0.28
N GLY A 24 -6.87 20.79 1.06
CA GLY A 24 -5.97 19.98 1.88
C GLY A 24 -6.21 18.47 1.76
N ALA A 25 -7.47 18.03 1.72
CA ALA A 25 -7.81 16.61 1.61
C ALA A 25 -7.67 16.09 0.17
N SER A 26 -7.96 16.92 -0.84
CA SER A 26 -7.78 16.60 -2.25
C SER A 26 -6.30 16.52 -2.65
N GLU A 27 -5.47 17.46 -2.22
CA GLU A 27 -4.00 17.38 -2.38
C GLU A 27 -3.42 16.15 -1.68
N HIS A 28 -3.83 15.84 -0.45
CA HIS A 28 -3.31 14.68 0.29
C HIS A 28 -3.66 13.35 -0.42
N ARG A 29 -4.89 13.21 -0.94
CA ARG A 29 -5.30 12.04 -1.75
C ARG A 29 -4.47 11.90 -3.04
N LEU A 30 -4.18 13.01 -3.73
CA LEU A 30 -3.36 13.02 -4.95
C LEU A 30 -1.89 12.71 -4.66
N ASN A 31 -1.34 13.22 -3.56
CA ASN A 31 0.03 12.98 -3.15
C ASN A 31 0.25 11.51 -2.74
N ILE A 32 -0.67 10.90 -1.98
CA ILE A 32 -0.62 9.47 -1.66
C ILE A 32 -0.56 8.62 -2.93
N GLY A 33 -1.48 8.82 -3.89
CA GLY A 33 -1.47 8.06 -5.15
C GLY A 33 -0.24 8.32 -6.04
N SER A 34 0.43 9.46 -5.87
CA SER A 34 1.71 9.77 -6.53
C SER A 34 2.87 9.02 -5.89
N ASP A 35 3.02 9.10 -4.56
CA ASP A 35 4.12 8.45 -3.84
C ASP A 35 3.99 6.92 -3.76
N GLU A 36 2.77 6.40 -3.68
CA GLU A 36 2.44 4.98 -3.87
C GLU A 36 2.91 4.48 -5.25
N ARG A 37 2.52 5.17 -6.33
CA ARG A 37 2.98 4.82 -7.69
C ARG A 37 4.50 4.92 -7.81
N ARG A 38 5.11 5.93 -7.20
CA ARG A 38 6.58 6.05 -7.13
C ARG A 38 7.18 4.89 -6.32
N MET A 39 6.53 4.42 -5.25
CA MET A 39 6.98 3.29 -4.42
C MET A 39 6.95 1.98 -5.20
N HIS A 40 5.85 1.70 -5.92
CA HIS A 40 5.72 0.51 -6.77
C HIS A 40 6.81 0.48 -7.86
N VAL A 41 7.10 1.64 -8.48
CA VAL A 41 8.20 1.77 -9.46
C VAL A 41 9.57 1.56 -8.81
N ARG A 42 9.81 2.06 -7.58
CA ARG A 42 11.07 1.80 -6.85
C ARG A 42 11.22 0.32 -6.48
N ALA A 43 10.15 -0.34 -6.03
CA ALA A 43 10.15 -1.77 -5.71
C ALA A 43 10.39 -2.64 -6.94
N TYR A 44 9.71 -2.36 -8.06
CA TYR A 44 9.93 -3.05 -9.34
C TYR A 44 11.37 -2.88 -9.84
N ASN A 45 11.88 -1.65 -9.88
CA ASN A 45 13.25 -1.37 -10.32
C ASN A 45 14.30 -2.06 -9.41
N HIS A 46 14.04 -2.13 -8.10
CA HIS A 46 14.89 -2.88 -7.18
C HIS A 46 14.87 -4.39 -7.50
N TRP A 47 13.69 -4.99 -7.67
CA TRP A 47 13.56 -6.41 -8.06
C TRP A 47 14.30 -6.71 -9.38
N VAL A 48 14.11 -5.89 -10.42
CA VAL A 48 14.82 -6.04 -11.71
C VAL A 48 16.34 -5.93 -11.53
N SER A 49 16.81 -4.98 -10.71
CA SER A 49 18.26 -4.81 -10.48
C SER A 49 18.93 -6.04 -9.87
N LEU A 50 18.20 -6.78 -9.02
CA LEU A 50 18.69 -7.98 -8.34
C LEU A 50 18.67 -9.24 -9.22
N LEU A 51 18.04 -9.24 -10.39
CA LEU A 51 17.96 -10.43 -11.25
C LEU A 51 19.36 -10.86 -11.74
N HIS A 52 20.20 -9.92 -12.15
CA HIS A 52 21.52 -10.19 -12.76
C HIS A 52 21.46 -11.24 -13.91
N GLY A 53 20.39 -11.25 -14.70
CA GLY A 53 20.16 -12.22 -15.78
C GLY A 53 19.56 -13.57 -15.35
N ARG A 54 19.31 -13.78 -14.05
CA ARG A 54 18.59 -14.94 -13.50
C ARG A 54 17.07 -14.74 -13.59
N ALA A 55 16.31 -15.83 -13.47
CA ALA A 55 14.84 -15.79 -13.42
C ALA A 55 14.28 -15.25 -12.08
N TYR A 56 15.09 -15.26 -11.02
CA TYR A 56 14.76 -14.75 -9.69
C TYR A 56 15.99 -14.07 -9.08
N PRO A 57 15.81 -13.07 -8.19
CA PRO A 57 16.92 -12.49 -7.43
C PRO A 57 17.48 -13.50 -6.42
N SER A 58 18.76 -13.41 -6.05
CA SER A 58 19.26 -14.17 -4.90
C SER A 58 18.79 -13.51 -3.60
N ILE A 59 18.46 -14.35 -2.62
CA ILE A 59 18.19 -13.95 -1.24
C ILE A 59 19.40 -13.22 -0.61
N GLU A 60 20.61 -13.52 -1.08
CA GLU A 60 21.88 -12.95 -0.59
C GLU A 60 22.17 -11.55 -1.15
N ASP A 61 21.68 -11.23 -2.35
CA ASP A 61 21.80 -9.90 -2.96
C ASP A 61 20.80 -8.90 -2.35
N LEU A 62 19.72 -9.41 -1.73
CA LEU A 62 18.56 -8.65 -1.29
C LEU A 62 18.74 -8.15 0.15
N ASN A 63 19.29 -6.94 0.29
CA ASN A 63 19.58 -6.29 1.57
C ASN A 63 18.36 -5.46 2.07
N PRO A 64 17.68 -5.83 3.18
CA PRO A 64 16.51 -5.10 3.67
C PRO A 64 16.80 -3.65 4.08
N GLY A 65 18.04 -3.33 4.48
CA GLY A 65 18.46 -1.96 4.80
C GLY A 65 18.55 -1.04 3.58
N LYS A 66 18.60 -1.59 2.35
CA LYS A 66 18.50 -0.80 1.10
C LYS A 66 17.06 -0.58 0.64
N ILE A 67 16.09 -1.22 1.31
CA ILE A 67 14.67 -1.23 0.94
C ILE A 67 13.89 -0.10 1.68
N ALA A 68 14.60 0.86 2.28
CA ALA A 68 14.14 1.89 3.23
C ALA A 68 12.65 2.26 3.15
N ASP A 69 12.18 2.75 2.00
CA ASP A 69 10.82 3.28 1.82
C ASP A 69 9.70 2.23 1.92
N PHE A 70 9.98 0.97 1.57
CA PHE A 70 9.03 -0.15 1.60
C PHE A 70 9.45 -1.30 2.53
N GLY A 71 10.58 -1.15 3.25
CA GLY A 71 11.09 -2.12 4.22
C GLY A 71 10.08 -2.43 5.33
N PRO A 72 9.52 -1.42 6.04
CA PRO A 72 8.49 -1.64 7.07
C PRO A 72 7.22 -2.34 6.58
N HIS A 73 6.97 -2.32 5.27
CA HIS A 73 5.75 -2.80 4.62
C HIS A 73 5.98 -4.01 3.68
N SER A 74 7.11 -4.72 3.79
CA SER A 74 7.45 -5.85 2.90
C SER A 74 7.71 -7.16 3.65
N VAL A 75 7.60 -8.27 2.89
CA VAL A 75 7.92 -9.63 3.34
C VAL A 75 8.84 -10.29 2.30
N LEU A 76 9.80 -11.07 2.77
CA LEU A 76 10.74 -11.82 1.93
C LEU A 76 10.57 -13.32 2.13
N LEU A 77 10.24 -14.02 1.04
CA LEU A 77 10.06 -15.47 1.01
C LEU A 77 11.27 -16.16 0.37
N ASP A 78 11.72 -17.25 0.99
CA ASP A 78 12.86 -18.06 0.57
C ASP A 78 12.38 -19.46 0.18
N PHE A 79 12.51 -19.74 -1.12
CA PHE A 79 12.05 -20.97 -1.78
C PHE A 79 13.18 -22.02 -1.94
N SER A 80 14.37 -21.78 -1.39
CA SER A 80 15.55 -22.65 -1.55
C SER A 80 15.34 -24.08 -1.02
N LYS A 81 14.38 -24.27 -0.10
CA LYS A 81 14.00 -25.56 0.48
C LYS A 81 12.72 -26.16 -0.11
N GLY A 82 12.11 -25.52 -1.11
CA GLY A 82 10.84 -25.93 -1.71
C GLY A 82 9.82 -24.79 -1.75
N VAL A 83 8.73 -25.00 -2.50
CA VAL A 83 7.68 -24.00 -2.72
C VAL A 83 6.44 -24.18 -1.85
N GLU A 84 6.23 -25.34 -1.21
CA GLU A 84 4.99 -25.65 -0.49
C GLU A 84 4.88 -24.89 0.85
N ASN A 85 6.01 -24.68 1.53
CA ASN A 85 6.10 -23.93 2.78
C ASN A 85 7.42 -23.13 2.81
N PRO A 86 7.51 -22.01 2.07
CA PRO A 86 8.72 -21.21 1.99
C PRO A 86 9.02 -20.53 3.33
N ALA A 87 10.30 -20.28 3.60
CA ALA A 87 10.73 -19.62 4.82
C ALA A 87 10.56 -18.10 4.71
N ILE A 88 10.07 -17.45 5.76
CA ILE A 88 10.02 -15.99 5.88
C ILE A 88 11.37 -15.52 6.41
N ARG A 89 12.15 -14.84 5.56
CA ARG A 89 13.51 -14.38 5.87
C ARG A 89 13.56 -12.94 6.37
N TYR A 90 12.56 -12.15 6.02
CA TYR A 90 12.35 -10.79 6.49
C TYR A 90 10.86 -10.48 6.52
N LEU A 91 10.43 -9.74 7.54
CA LEU A 91 9.07 -9.25 7.72
C LEU A 91 9.17 -7.84 8.31
N GLY A 92 8.69 -6.86 7.56
CA GLY A 92 8.72 -5.45 7.94
C GLY A 92 7.96 -5.16 9.24
N GLY A 93 8.46 -4.20 10.04
CA GLY A 93 7.93 -3.89 11.37
C GLY A 93 6.45 -3.51 11.36
N SER A 94 6.05 -2.56 10.51
CA SER A 94 4.66 -2.11 10.41
C SER A 94 3.73 -3.22 9.92
N LEU A 95 4.20 -4.11 9.04
CA LEU A 95 3.43 -5.25 8.56
C LEU A 95 3.27 -6.33 9.65
N ARG A 96 4.31 -6.55 10.47
CA ARG A 96 4.28 -7.40 11.66
C ARG A 96 3.28 -6.87 12.70
N GLU A 97 3.31 -5.56 12.97
CA GLU A 97 2.41 -4.87 13.91
C GLU A 97 0.93 -4.95 13.47
N GLU A 98 0.63 -4.65 12.20
CA GLU A 98 -0.74 -4.70 11.67
C GLU A 98 -1.31 -6.13 11.61
N CYS A 99 -0.45 -7.14 11.43
CA CYS A 99 -0.85 -8.55 11.51
C CYS A 99 -0.98 -9.08 12.95
N GLY A 100 -0.63 -8.29 13.98
CA GLY A 100 -0.63 -8.74 15.38
C GLY A 100 0.44 -9.79 15.71
N VAL A 101 1.52 -9.85 14.93
CA VAL A 101 2.52 -10.93 14.99
C VAL A 101 3.56 -10.65 16.08
N THR A 102 3.32 -11.18 17.27
CA THR A 102 4.20 -11.03 18.44
C THR A 102 5.31 -12.08 18.52
N ALA A 103 5.09 -13.28 17.97
CA ALA A 103 6.09 -14.33 17.84
C ALA A 103 6.90 -14.18 16.53
N ASP A 104 8.08 -14.80 16.45
CA ASP A 104 8.82 -14.88 15.20
C ASP A 104 8.26 -15.97 14.29
N ILE A 105 7.62 -15.51 13.21
CA ILE A 105 7.20 -16.36 12.08
C ILE A 105 8.44 -16.65 11.22
N THR A 106 8.75 -17.93 11.05
CA THR A 106 9.88 -18.42 10.25
C THR A 106 9.45 -19.11 8.96
N TYR A 107 8.19 -19.56 8.86
CA TYR A 107 7.60 -20.21 7.68
C TYR A 107 6.20 -19.69 7.37
N VAL A 108 5.77 -19.78 6.10
CA VAL A 108 4.41 -19.36 5.70
C VAL A 108 3.31 -20.18 6.40
N ALA A 109 3.54 -21.44 6.75
CA ALA A 109 2.61 -22.26 7.53
C ALA A 109 2.38 -21.75 8.97
N GLU A 110 3.22 -20.85 9.49
CA GLU A 110 3.08 -20.22 10.81
C GLU A 110 2.30 -18.88 10.73
N VAL A 111 1.92 -18.43 9.53
CA VAL A 111 1.21 -17.17 9.32
C VAL A 111 -0.23 -17.27 9.82
N PRO A 112 -0.71 -16.33 10.67
CA PRO A 112 -2.09 -16.34 11.13
C PRO A 112 -3.09 -16.27 9.99
N SER A 113 -3.98 -17.27 9.91
CA SER A 113 -5.12 -17.29 8.99
C SER A 113 -5.94 -16.00 9.11
N ARG A 114 -6.32 -15.41 7.96
CA ARG A 114 -7.04 -14.12 7.88
C ARG A 114 -6.24 -12.91 8.39
N SER A 115 -4.90 -12.95 8.34
CA SER A 115 -4.05 -11.76 8.44
C SER A 115 -3.79 -11.13 7.05
N LEU A 116 -3.34 -9.88 7.02
CA LEU A 116 -2.84 -9.22 5.81
C LEU A 116 -1.66 -10.02 5.21
N LEU A 117 -0.75 -10.49 6.07
CA LEU A 117 0.38 -11.35 5.67
C LEU A 117 -0.10 -12.62 4.96
N SER A 118 -1.16 -13.28 5.47
CA SER A 118 -1.76 -14.47 4.83
C SER A 118 -2.27 -14.18 3.42
N ARG A 119 -2.83 -12.99 3.17
CA ARG A 119 -3.24 -12.56 1.82
C ARG A 119 -2.04 -12.33 0.91
N LEU A 120 -1.05 -11.57 1.37
CA LEU A 120 0.18 -11.28 0.62
C LEU A 120 0.94 -12.55 0.23
N THR A 121 0.97 -13.56 1.10
CA THR A 121 1.60 -14.86 0.80
C THR A 121 0.80 -15.71 -0.19
N ASP A 122 -0.54 -15.62 -0.22
CA ASP A 122 -1.41 -16.46 -1.07
C ASP A 122 -1.02 -16.42 -2.57
N HIS A 123 -0.47 -15.29 -3.01
CA HIS A 123 -0.08 -15.03 -4.40
C HIS A 123 1.32 -15.53 -4.79
N TYR A 124 2.15 -16.05 -3.87
CA TYR A 124 3.56 -16.38 -4.21
C TYR A 124 3.67 -17.42 -5.34
N LEU A 125 2.75 -18.39 -5.42
CA LEU A 125 2.73 -19.39 -6.49
C LEU A 125 2.52 -18.77 -7.88
N GLN A 126 1.77 -17.67 -7.95
CA GLN A 126 1.52 -16.94 -9.19
C GLN A 126 2.78 -16.15 -9.63
N ILE A 127 3.50 -15.56 -8.68
CA ILE A 127 4.80 -14.88 -8.92
C ILE A 127 5.83 -15.88 -9.48
N ILE A 128 5.88 -17.10 -8.93
CA ILE A 128 6.74 -18.20 -9.41
C ILE A 128 6.30 -18.67 -10.80
N ALA A 129 5.01 -18.93 -11.01
CA ALA A 129 4.50 -19.42 -12.29
C ALA A 129 4.76 -18.43 -13.44
N ASN A 130 4.52 -17.14 -13.21
CA ASN A 130 4.68 -16.08 -14.21
C ASN A 130 6.12 -15.55 -14.31
N ARG A 131 6.98 -15.83 -13.33
CA ARG A 131 8.35 -15.27 -13.18
C ARG A 131 8.39 -13.74 -13.22
N ALA A 132 7.34 -13.12 -12.69
CA ALA A 132 7.11 -11.69 -12.77
C ALA A 132 6.48 -11.17 -11.46
N PRO A 133 6.76 -9.92 -11.04
CA PRO A 133 6.05 -9.28 -9.95
C PRO A 133 4.55 -9.16 -10.26
N ILE A 134 3.72 -9.30 -9.23
CA ILE A 134 2.27 -9.13 -9.33
C ILE A 134 1.90 -7.98 -8.39
N GLY A 135 1.34 -6.91 -8.97
CA GLY A 135 0.58 -5.91 -8.21
C GLY A 135 -0.90 -6.26 -8.27
N PHE A 136 -1.60 -6.11 -7.15
CA PHE A 136 -3.03 -6.40 -7.03
C PHE A 136 -3.65 -5.49 -5.98
N GLU A 137 -4.85 -4.99 -6.20
CA GLU A 137 -5.57 -4.16 -5.23
C GLU A 137 -6.65 -4.99 -4.53
N ALA A 138 -6.72 -4.88 -3.20
CA ALA A 138 -7.71 -5.60 -2.41
C ALA A 138 -8.07 -4.86 -1.10
N GLU A 139 -9.23 -5.21 -0.56
CA GLU A 139 -9.69 -4.78 0.76
C GLU A 139 -9.43 -5.86 1.82
N PHE A 140 -9.02 -5.44 3.01
CA PHE A 140 -8.77 -6.30 4.16
C PHE A 140 -9.30 -5.65 5.44
N VAL A 141 -10.24 -6.33 6.12
CA VAL A 141 -10.70 -5.91 7.44
C VAL A 141 -9.73 -6.43 8.50
N GLY A 142 -8.94 -5.53 9.08
CA GLY A 142 -7.92 -5.85 10.07
C GLY A 142 -8.50 -6.28 11.43
N GLN A 143 -7.65 -6.77 12.33
CA GLN A 143 -8.08 -7.21 13.68
C GLN A 143 -8.73 -6.08 14.51
N ARG A 144 -8.50 -4.81 14.14
CA ARG A 144 -9.11 -3.62 14.75
C ARG A 144 -10.50 -3.29 14.18
N GLY A 145 -11.03 -4.07 13.24
CA GLY A 145 -12.33 -3.88 12.60
C GLY A 145 -12.37 -2.79 11.52
N HIS A 146 -11.24 -2.12 11.24
CA HIS A 146 -11.12 -1.14 10.16
C HIS A 146 -10.96 -1.85 8.82
N ASN A 147 -11.59 -1.32 7.76
CA ASN A 147 -11.34 -1.77 6.40
C ASN A 147 -10.12 -1.05 5.82
N THR A 148 -9.12 -1.82 5.42
CA THR A 148 -7.83 -1.34 4.90
C THR A 148 -7.69 -1.75 3.45
N LEU A 149 -7.66 -0.78 2.54
CA LEU A 149 -7.20 -1.00 1.16
C LEU A 149 -5.68 -1.21 1.16
N TYR A 150 -5.21 -2.23 0.43
CA TYR A 150 -3.79 -2.51 0.23
C TYR A 150 -3.50 -2.91 -1.22
N ARG A 151 -2.26 -2.69 -1.65
CA ARG A 151 -1.78 -2.79 -3.03
C ARG A 151 -0.32 -3.26 -3.08
#